data_AF-A0A6G3PX55-F1
#
_entry.id   AF-A0A6G3PX55-F1
#
_cell.length_a   1.000
_cell.length_b   1.000
_cell.length_c   1.000
_cell.angle_alpha   90.00
_cell.angle_beta   90.00
_cell.angle_gamma   90.00
#
_symmetry.space_group_name_H-M   'P 1'
#
loop_
_entity.id
_entity.type
_entity.pdbx_description
1 polymer ?
#
loop_
_entity_poly.entity_id
_entity_poly.type
_entity_poly.pdbx_seq_one_letter_code
_entity_poly.pdbx_strand_id
1 'polypeptide(L)'
;MSEKNEFSGCAATGIGSMPGGDAREAAKTVTGSFADGRGMPHLAELPARGPGADMIGRTVGLLVDLYGHVEPSGWRISDRPGRDTRRARSWLGEDLDALEEFTQGYEGLLKVQAVGPWALAAALELRGGEAMLADPGACRDLAGSLAEGLRAHL
;
A
#
# COMPACT_ATOMS: atom_id res chain seq x y z
N MET A 1 6.26 -10.42 -27.24
CA MET A 1 6.80 -10.42 -25.86
C MET A 1 8.05 -9.54 -25.94
N SER A 2 7.92 -8.28 -25.53
CA SER A 2 8.91 -7.22 -25.80
C SER A 2 10.12 -7.38 -24.87
N GLU A 3 11.33 -7.03 -25.36
CA GLU A 3 12.65 -7.10 -24.69
C GLU A 3 12.76 -6.34 -23.34
N LYS A 4 11.67 -5.78 -22.82
CA LYS A 4 11.64 -4.98 -21.58
C LYS A 4 11.53 -5.79 -20.28
N ASN A 5 11.59 -7.12 -20.33
CA ASN A 5 11.29 -7.99 -19.18
C ASN A 5 12.49 -8.80 -18.67
N GLU A 6 13.72 -8.36 -18.91
CA GLU A 6 14.87 -8.93 -18.20
C GLU A 6 14.87 -8.42 -16.75
N PHE A 7 14.19 -9.15 -15.86
CA PHE A 7 14.41 -9.06 -14.42
C PHE A 7 15.82 -9.56 -14.12
N SER A 8 16.81 -8.66 -14.10
CA SER A 8 18.10 -8.95 -13.50
C SER A 8 17.86 -9.30 -12.02
N GLY A 9 18.37 -10.45 -11.57
CA GLY A 9 18.15 -10.93 -10.21
C GLY A 9 18.59 -9.89 -9.18
N CYS A 10 17.68 -9.50 -8.30
CA CYS A 10 17.98 -8.57 -7.21
C CYS A 10 18.40 -9.34 -5.96
N ALA A 11 19.53 -8.97 -5.36
CA ALA A 11 20.08 -9.71 -4.21
C ALA A 11 19.32 -9.44 -2.90
N ALA A 12 18.65 -8.29 -2.76
CA ALA A 12 17.92 -7.92 -1.54
C ALA A 12 16.90 -6.80 -1.74
N THR A 13 15.82 -6.83 -0.95
CA THR A 13 14.84 -5.75 -0.78
C THR A 13 14.29 -5.80 0.66
N GLY A 14 13.68 -4.71 1.12
CA GLY A 14 12.98 -4.69 2.41
C GLY A 14 11.60 -5.35 2.37
N ILE A 15 11.10 -5.71 3.56
CA ILE A 15 9.76 -6.30 3.77
C ILE A 15 8.66 -5.26 3.48
N GLY A 16 8.91 -3.97 3.74
CA GLY A 16 7.93 -2.91 3.53
C GLY A 16 7.75 -1.97 4.72
N SER A 17 7.28 -2.53 5.83
CA SER A 17 7.04 -1.79 7.07
C SER A 17 8.34 -1.32 7.69
N MET A 18 8.41 -0.03 7.99
CA MET A 18 9.51 0.61 8.71
C MET A 18 9.02 1.18 10.05
N PRO A 19 9.88 1.19 11.09
CA PRO A 19 9.57 1.87 12.33
C PRO A 19 9.56 3.39 12.16
N GLY A 20 8.93 4.10 13.11
CA GLY A 20 8.84 5.56 13.09
C GLY A 20 7.67 6.08 12.26
N GLY A 21 7.65 7.40 12.05
CA GLY A 21 6.54 8.09 11.39
C GLY A 21 6.94 9.26 10.49
N ASP A 22 8.22 9.37 10.14
CA ASP A 22 8.71 10.38 9.21
C ASP A 22 8.97 9.75 7.83
N ALA A 23 8.20 10.17 6.82
CA ALA A 23 8.28 9.64 5.46
C ALA A 23 9.64 9.92 4.81
N ARG A 24 10.24 11.09 5.05
CA ARG A 24 11.53 11.47 4.45
C ARG A 24 12.67 10.66 5.03
N GLU A 25 12.71 10.52 6.36
CA GLU A 25 13.74 9.70 7.01
C GLU A 25 13.63 8.23 6.59
N ALA A 26 12.41 7.71 6.41
CA ALA A 26 12.19 6.37 5.90
C ALA A 26 12.68 6.21 4.44
N ALA A 27 12.29 7.12 3.55
CA ALA A 27 12.70 7.13 2.14
C ALA A 27 14.22 7.23 1.99
N LYS A 28 14.85 8.16 2.72
CA LYS A 28 16.31 8.32 2.78
C LYS A 28 17.02 7.07 3.28
N THR A 29 16.48 6.42 4.31
CA THR A 29 17.06 5.19 4.86
C THR A 29 16.96 4.04 3.87
N VAL A 30 15.80 3.86 3.23
CA VAL A 30 15.57 2.78 2.27
C VAL A 30 16.45 2.96 1.03
N THR A 31 16.47 4.15 0.43
CA THR A 31 17.30 4.45 -0.75
C THR A 31 18.78 4.35 -0.43
N GLY A 32 19.22 4.91 0.71
CA GLY A 32 20.61 4.85 1.17
C GLY A 32 21.10 3.42 1.44
N SER A 33 20.21 2.53 1.91
CA SER A 33 20.54 1.12 2.16
C SER A 33 20.88 0.32 0.90
N PHE A 34 20.46 0.81 -0.28
CA PHE A 34 20.68 0.14 -1.57
C PHE A 34 21.50 1.02 -2.54
N ALA A 35 22.23 2.01 -2.02
CA ALA A 35 23.02 2.93 -2.83
C ALA A 35 24.18 2.27 -3.60
N ASP A 36 24.56 1.04 -3.26
CA ASP A 36 25.57 0.27 -3.98
C ASP A 36 25.05 -0.41 -5.27
N GLY A 37 23.76 -0.22 -5.57
CA GLY A 37 23.10 -0.71 -6.78
C GLY A 37 22.81 -2.22 -6.78
N ARG A 38 23.04 -2.94 -5.67
CA ARG A 38 22.84 -4.40 -5.59
C ARG A 38 21.48 -4.82 -5.02
N GLY A 39 20.65 -3.87 -4.64
CA GLY A 39 19.31 -4.12 -4.12
C GLY A 39 18.23 -3.28 -4.78
N MET A 40 17.01 -3.49 -4.31
CA MET A 40 15.81 -2.80 -4.81
C MET A 40 15.24 -1.94 -3.67
N PRO A 41 15.33 -0.59 -3.78
CA PRO A 41 14.59 0.31 -2.91
C PRO A 41 13.09 0.01 -2.97
N HIS A 42 12.36 0.35 -1.91
CA HIS A 42 10.95 0.06 -1.79
C HIS A 42 10.16 1.21 -1.18
N LEU A 43 8.90 1.33 -1.55
CA LEU A 43 7.98 2.27 -0.91
C LEU A 43 7.62 1.77 0.49
N ALA A 44 8.23 2.36 1.52
CA ALA A 44 7.99 1.97 2.89
C ALA A 44 6.61 2.38 3.40
N GLU A 45 5.96 1.53 4.20
CA GLU A 45 4.82 1.88 5.05
C GLU A 45 5.28 2.21 6.47
N LEU A 46 4.57 3.14 7.12
CA LEU A 46 4.91 3.62 8.47
C LEU A 46 3.69 3.49 9.39
N PRO A 47 3.40 2.26 9.88
CA PRO A 47 2.23 1.98 10.70
C PRO A 47 2.13 2.84 11.97
N ALA A 48 3.24 3.34 12.52
CA ALA A 48 3.23 4.16 13.72
C ALA A 48 2.61 5.56 13.52
N ARG A 49 2.37 6.01 12.27
CA ARG A 49 1.56 7.22 11.97
C ARG A 49 0.06 7.02 12.24
N GLY A 50 -0.36 5.78 12.51
CA GLY A 50 -1.74 5.45 12.83
C GLY A 50 -2.54 4.96 11.63
N PRO A 51 -3.87 4.85 11.76
CA PRO A 51 -4.66 4.08 10.82
C PRO A 51 -4.67 4.71 9.43
N GLY A 52 -4.39 3.90 8.42
CA GLY A 52 -4.24 4.35 7.03
C GLY A 52 -2.80 4.35 6.55
N ALA A 53 -1.83 4.42 7.47
CA ALA A 53 -0.40 4.34 7.15
C ALA A 53 0.15 2.90 7.25
N ASP A 54 -0.64 1.99 7.83
CA ASP A 54 -0.38 0.55 7.82
C ASP A 54 -0.75 -0.09 6.46
N MET A 55 -0.32 -1.34 6.25
CA MET A 55 -0.52 -2.06 4.99
C MET A 55 -2.01 -2.21 4.59
N ILE A 56 -2.91 -2.38 5.57
CA ILE A 56 -4.34 -2.58 5.32
C ILE A 56 -4.94 -1.25 4.88
N GLY A 57 -4.76 -0.22 5.69
CA GLY A 57 -5.28 1.11 5.44
C GLY A 57 -4.75 1.72 4.15
N ARG A 58 -3.45 1.55 3.86
CA ARG A 58 -2.87 1.96 2.58
C ARG A 58 -3.54 1.28 1.40
N THR A 59 -3.75 -0.03 1.49
CA THR A 59 -4.41 -0.79 0.41
C THR A 59 -5.89 -0.38 0.28
N VAL A 60 -6.59 -0.11 1.39
CA VAL A 60 -7.95 0.47 1.37
C VAL A 60 -7.95 1.83 0.65
N GLY A 61 -6.91 2.64 0.83
CA GLY A 61 -6.76 3.93 0.14
C GLY A 61 -6.70 3.81 -1.40
N LEU A 62 -6.24 2.67 -1.92
CA LEU A 62 -6.13 2.36 -3.35
C LEU A 62 -7.46 1.92 -3.98
N LEU A 63 -8.43 1.47 -3.18
CA LEU A 63 -9.72 0.99 -3.70
C LEU A 63 -10.47 2.12 -4.44
N VAL A 64 -11.07 1.77 -5.57
CA VAL A 64 -11.75 2.73 -6.46
C VAL A 64 -13.24 2.84 -6.13
N ASP A 65 -13.92 1.70 -5.97
CA ASP A 65 -15.37 1.63 -5.76
C ASP A 65 -15.76 1.30 -4.31
N LEU A 66 -14.78 1.08 -3.44
CA LEU A 66 -14.99 0.74 -2.04
C LEU A 66 -14.27 1.73 -1.14
N TYR A 67 -14.90 2.08 -0.03
CA TYR A 67 -14.36 3.00 0.95
C TYR A 67 -14.30 2.32 2.31
N GLY A 68 -13.39 2.74 3.17
CA GLY A 68 -13.24 2.19 4.51
C GLY A 68 -13.15 3.26 5.59
N HIS A 69 -13.65 2.93 6.77
CA HIS A 69 -13.42 3.66 8.00
C HIS A 69 -12.95 2.72 9.10
N VAL A 70 -12.29 3.29 10.10
CA VAL A 70 -11.73 2.53 11.22
C VAL A 70 -12.70 2.55 12.39
N GLU A 71 -12.97 1.36 12.92
CA GLU A 71 -13.72 1.14 14.14
C GLU A 71 -12.85 0.40 15.17
N PRO A 72 -13.27 0.34 16.46
CA PRO A 72 -12.52 -0.39 17.47
C PRO A 72 -12.27 -1.87 17.13
N SER A 73 -13.18 -2.49 16.36
CA SER A 73 -13.05 -3.89 15.92
C SER A 73 -12.15 -4.08 14.70
N GLY A 74 -11.96 -3.04 13.88
CA GLY A 74 -11.14 -3.12 12.68
C GLY A 74 -11.57 -2.14 11.58
N TRP A 75 -11.13 -2.42 10.37
CA TRP A 75 -11.54 -1.66 9.19
C TRP A 75 -12.90 -2.15 8.70
N ARG A 76 -13.82 -1.23 8.47
CA ARG A 76 -15.17 -1.53 7.95
C ARG A 76 -15.43 -0.83 6.63
N ILE A 77 -16.05 -1.54 5.68
CA ILE A 77 -16.47 -0.92 4.40
C ILE A 77 -17.63 0.06 4.58
N SER A 78 -17.62 1.09 3.74
CA SER A 78 -18.58 2.20 3.72
C SER A 78 -18.97 2.57 2.28
N ASP A 79 -20.14 3.20 2.14
CA ASP A 79 -20.66 3.69 0.84
C ASP A 79 -19.97 4.93 0.32
N ARG A 80 -19.32 5.69 1.19
CA ARG A 80 -18.84 7.04 0.86
C ARG A 80 -17.44 7.26 1.39
N PRO A 81 -16.62 8.07 0.69
CA PRO A 81 -15.28 8.39 1.14
C PRO A 81 -15.33 9.14 2.48
N GLY A 82 -14.93 8.44 3.53
CA GLY A 82 -14.85 8.95 4.90
C GLY A 82 -13.51 9.65 5.21
N ARG A 83 -13.35 10.05 6.47
CA ARG A 83 -12.11 10.66 6.97
C ARG A 83 -10.92 9.71 6.83
N ASP A 84 -11.08 8.45 7.19
CA ASP A 84 -9.98 7.49 7.21
C ASP A 84 -9.54 7.08 5.80
N THR A 85 -10.47 6.93 4.85
CA THR A 85 -10.13 6.75 3.43
C THR A 85 -9.28 7.93 2.92
N ARG A 86 -9.72 9.18 3.18
CA ARG A 86 -8.94 10.36 2.78
C ARG A 86 -7.57 10.41 3.45
N ARG A 87 -7.50 10.03 4.73
CA ARG A 87 -6.23 9.97 5.47
C ARG A 87 -5.28 8.93 4.89
N ALA A 88 -5.76 7.73 4.57
CA ALA A 88 -4.95 6.69 3.92
C ALA A 88 -4.38 7.15 2.58
N ARG A 89 -5.20 7.81 1.74
CA ARG A 89 -4.75 8.41 0.48
C ARG A 89 -3.70 9.51 0.71
N SER A 90 -3.90 10.36 1.73
CA SER A 90 -2.94 11.40 2.08
C SER A 90 -1.59 10.81 2.53
N TRP A 91 -1.60 9.75 3.34
CA TRP A 91 -0.36 9.09 3.77
C TRP A 91 0.38 8.44 2.60
N LEU A 92 -0.33 7.75 1.71
CA LEU A 92 0.29 7.20 0.51
C LEU A 92 0.91 8.30 -0.37
N GLY A 93 0.21 9.43 -0.55
CA GLY A 93 0.75 10.58 -1.28
C GLY A 93 2.03 11.12 -0.66
N GLU A 94 2.03 11.35 0.66
CA GLU A 94 3.22 11.81 1.38
C GLU A 94 4.41 10.82 1.27
N ASP A 95 4.13 9.52 1.30
CA ASP A 95 5.16 8.49 1.14
C ASP A 95 5.76 8.47 -0.28
N LEU A 96 4.92 8.68 -1.29
CA LEU A 96 5.35 8.79 -2.69
C LEU A 96 6.16 10.06 -2.93
N ASP A 97 5.70 11.20 -2.42
CA ASP A 97 6.42 12.48 -2.52
C ASP A 97 7.80 12.39 -1.87
N ALA A 98 7.88 11.77 -0.68
CA ALA A 98 9.15 11.55 0.00
C ALA A 98 10.06 10.59 -0.77
N LEU A 99 9.51 9.49 -1.31
CA LEU A 99 10.30 8.56 -2.12
C LEU A 99 10.84 9.24 -3.39
N GLU A 100 10.02 10.02 -4.08
CA GLU A 100 10.40 10.81 -5.25
C GLU A 100 11.55 11.78 -4.92
N GLU A 101 11.50 12.47 -3.78
CA GLU A 101 12.55 13.39 -3.31
C GLU A 101 13.93 12.70 -3.25
N PHE A 102 14.00 11.47 -2.75
CA PHE A 102 15.26 10.72 -2.58
C PHE A 102 15.62 9.79 -3.73
N THR A 103 14.80 9.71 -4.78
CA THR A 103 15.05 8.87 -5.97
C THR A 103 15.19 9.68 -7.27
N GLN A 104 15.49 10.98 -7.16
CA GLN A 104 15.73 11.83 -8.32
C GLN A 104 16.82 11.26 -9.24
N GLY A 105 16.45 11.00 -10.50
CA GLY A 105 17.35 10.41 -11.50
C GLY A 105 17.68 8.93 -11.27
N TYR A 106 16.99 8.24 -10.36
CA TYR A 106 17.16 6.80 -10.16
C TYR A 106 16.61 6.02 -11.36
N GLU A 107 17.46 5.20 -11.97
CA GLU A 107 17.08 4.24 -13.00
C GLU A 107 17.32 2.83 -12.47
N GLY A 108 16.25 2.07 -12.22
CA GLY A 108 16.36 0.73 -11.67
C GLY A 108 15.02 0.17 -11.21
N LEU A 109 15.09 -1.03 -10.63
CA LEU A 109 13.91 -1.67 -10.05
C LEU A 109 13.54 -0.98 -8.73
N LEU A 110 12.27 -0.62 -8.61
CA LEU A 110 11.66 -0.10 -7.39
C LEU A 110 10.52 -1.03 -6.97
N LYS A 111 10.52 -1.46 -5.71
CA LYS A 111 9.45 -2.30 -5.17
C LYS A 111 8.33 -1.43 -4.60
N VAL A 112 7.14 -1.61 -5.16
CA VAL A 112 5.88 -1.16 -4.55
C VAL A 112 5.09 -2.40 -4.16
N GLN A 113 4.28 -2.30 -3.10
CA GLN A 113 3.52 -3.44 -2.60
C GLN A 113 2.15 -3.01 -2.05
N ALA A 114 1.21 -3.94 -2.12
CA ALA A 114 -0.13 -3.81 -1.58
C ALA A 114 -0.59 -5.17 -1.03
N VAL A 115 -1.60 -5.13 -0.16
CA VAL A 115 -2.17 -6.34 0.43
C VAL A 115 -3.04 -7.04 -0.61
N GLY A 116 -2.84 -8.36 -0.78
CA GLY A 116 -3.63 -9.16 -1.71
C GLY A 116 -5.11 -9.28 -1.30
N PRO A 117 -6.01 -9.64 -2.23
CA PRO A 117 -7.46 -9.58 -2.00
C PRO A 117 -7.95 -10.46 -0.84
N TRP A 118 -7.35 -11.64 -0.64
CA TRP A 118 -7.74 -12.54 0.46
C TRP A 118 -7.30 -12.02 1.83
N ALA A 119 -6.07 -11.53 1.93
CA ALA A 119 -5.57 -10.94 3.16
C ALA A 119 -6.33 -9.65 3.51
N LEU A 120 -6.68 -8.86 2.49
CA LEU A 120 -7.49 -7.67 2.65
C LEU A 120 -8.92 -8.02 3.10
N ALA A 121 -9.59 -8.97 2.44
CA ALA A 121 -10.93 -9.43 2.84
C ALA A 121 -10.97 -10.01 4.26
N ALA A 122 -9.88 -10.65 4.71
CA ALA A 122 -9.78 -11.16 6.08
C ALA A 122 -9.64 -10.04 7.14
N ALA A 123 -9.12 -8.88 6.74
CA ALA A 123 -8.90 -7.73 7.61
C ALA A 123 -10.03 -6.69 7.56
N LEU A 124 -10.99 -6.86 6.65
CA LEU A 124 -12.12 -5.96 6.46
C LEU A 124 -13.41 -6.57 6.99
N GLU A 125 -14.25 -5.72 7.57
CA GLU A 125 -15.60 -6.04 8.02
C GLU A 125 -16.64 -5.44 7.07
N LEU A 126 -17.71 -6.19 6.79
CA LEU A 126 -18.93 -5.67 6.19
C LEU A 126 -19.61 -4.66 7.13
N ARG A 127 -20.65 -3.98 6.64
CA ARG A 127 -21.38 -2.95 7.41
C ARG A 127 -21.93 -3.45 8.75
N GLY A 128 -22.30 -4.73 8.82
CA GLY A 128 -22.83 -5.34 10.03
C GLY A 128 -21.75 -5.75 11.05
N GLY A 129 -20.46 -5.61 10.69
CA GLY A 129 -19.32 -6.00 11.53
C GLY A 129 -18.84 -7.44 11.29
N GLU A 130 -19.55 -8.23 10.48
CA GLU A 130 -19.09 -9.54 10.05
C GLU A 130 -17.87 -9.45 9.13
N ALA A 131 -16.98 -10.45 9.21
CA ALA A 131 -15.80 -10.50 8.36
C ALA A 131 -16.18 -10.58 6.87
N MET A 132 -15.60 -9.71 6.04
CA MET A 132 -15.85 -9.65 4.60
C MET A 132 -15.50 -10.96 3.89
N LEU A 133 -14.51 -11.68 4.40
CA LEU A 133 -14.11 -13.01 3.91
C LEU A 133 -15.26 -14.03 3.90
N ALA A 134 -16.28 -13.86 4.74
CA ALA A 134 -17.44 -14.76 4.80
C ALA A 134 -18.43 -14.57 3.64
N ASP A 135 -18.32 -13.47 2.87
CA ASP A 135 -19.17 -13.17 1.73
C ASP A 135 -18.37 -13.28 0.41
N PRO A 136 -18.59 -14.34 -0.39
CA PRO A 136 -17.92 -14.51 -1.68
C PRO A 136 -18.26 -13.41 -2.71
N GLY A 137 -19.43 -12.78 -2.61
CA GLY A 137 -19.81 -11.65 -3.46
C GLY A 137 -18.98 -10.42 -3.13
N ALA A 138 -18.93 -10.06 -1.85
CA ALA A 138 -18.10 -8.96 -1.37
C ALA A 138 -16.62 -9.17 -1.72
N CYS A 139 -16.09 -10.40 -1.58
CA CYS A 139 -14.71 -10.71 -1.96
C CYS A 139 -14.43 -10.50 -3.46
N ARG A 140 -15.40 -10.79 -4.35
CA ARG A 140 -15.25 -10.52 -5.79
C ARG A 140 -15.23 -9.03 -6.08
N ASP A 141 -16.12 -8.27 -5.46
CA ASP A 141 -16.19 -6.81 -5.64
C ASP A 141 -14.92 -6.13 -5.10
N LEU A 142 -14.40 -6.61 -3.96
CA LEU A 142 -13.11 -6.18 -3.42
C LEU A 142 -11.96 -6.44 -4.39
N ALA A 143 -11.88 -7.66 -4.92
CA ALA A 143 -10.82 -8.02 -5.85
C ALA A 143 -10.88 -7.18 -7.13
N GLY A 144 -12.08 -6.89 -7.65
CA GLY A 144 -12.28 -6.00 -8.80
C GLY A 144 -11.83 -4.56 -8.50
N SER A 145 -12.30 -3.99 -7.38
CA SER A 145 -11.94 -2.64 -6.94
C SER A 145 -10.43 -2.50 -6.68
N LEU A 146 -9.80 -3.51 -6.08
CA LEU A 146 -8.36 -3.56 -5.84
C LEU A 146 -7.57 -3.66 -7.15
N ALA A 147 -7.99 -4.51 -8.08
CA ALA A 147 -7.32 -4.65 -9.37
C ALA A 147 -7.34 -3.33 -10.17
N GLU A 148 -8.47 -2.60 -10.14
CA GLU A 148 -8.56 -1.28 -10.77
C GLU A 148 -7.65 -0.27 -10.06
N GLY A 149 -7.70 -0.23 -8.73
CA GLY A 149 -6.85 0.63 -7.91
C GLY A 149 -5.36 0.44 -8.16
N LEU A 150 -4.92 -0.82 -8.24
CA LEU A 150 -3.53 -1.16 -8.55
C LEU A 150 -3.12 -0.75 -9.96
N ARG A 151 -4.01 -0.89 -10.94
CA ARG A 151 -3.74 -0.45 -12.32
C ARG A 151 -3.63 1.07 -12.42
N ALA A 152 -4.43 1.81 -11.66
CA ALA A 152 -4.34 3.27 -11.62
C ALA A 152 -3.11 3.78 -10.86
N HIS A 153 -2.55 2.97 -9.96
CA HIS A 153 -1.41 3.33 -9.13
C HIS A 153 -0.05 3.09 -9.80
N LEU A 154 0.02 2.17 -10.77
CA LEU A 154 1.26 1.75 -11.45
C LEU A 154 1.31 2.26 -12.89
#